data_AF-A0AAW9I9X5-F1
#
_entry.id   AF-A0AAW9I9X5-F1
#
_cell.length_a   1.000
_cell.length_b   1.000
_cell.length_c   1.000
_cell.angle_alpha   90.00
_cell.angle_beta   90.00
_cell.angle_gamma   90.00
#
_symmetry.space_group_name_H-M   'P 1'
#
loop_
_entity.id
_entity.type
_entity.pdbx_description
1 polymer ?
#
loop_
_entity_poly.entity_id
_entity_poly.type
_entity_poly.pdbx_seq_one_letter_code
_entity_poly.pdbx_strand_id
1 'polypeptide(L)'
;MARYYRISDYDEYLKDDNLHINWYPGHMKKTKELVQNNLKMVDVVIELLDARIPYSSKNPQIDEIVGDKPRVVVLNKSDLANPANLSKWVNYY
;
A
#
# COMPACT_ATOMS: atom_id res chain seq x y z
N MET A 1 -20.96 15.61 4.26
CA MET A 1 -20.68 15.89 2.83
C MET A 1 -19.34 15.25 2.47
N ALA A 2 -19.34 13.96 2.15
CA ALA A 2 -18.17 13.28 1.60
C ALA A 2 -18.14 13.57 0.10
N ARG A 3 -17.08 14.19 -0.40
CA ARG A 3 -16.86 14.32 -1.85
C ARG A 3 -16.55 12.91 -2.37
N TYR A 4 -17.49 12.33 -3.10
CA TYR A 4 -17.22 11.13 -3.90
C TYR A 4 -16.17 11.51 -4.95
N TYR A 5 -14.96 10.97 -4.81
CA TYR A 5 -13.99 10.98 -5.90
C TYR A 5 -14.61 10.21 -7.06
N ARG A 6 -14.60 10.83 -8.24
CA ARG A 6 -15.24 10.28 -9.43
C ARG A 6 -14.35 9.16 -9.95
N ILE A 7 -14.94 8.01 -10.29
CA ILE A 7 -14.21 6.86 -10.87
C ILE A 7 -13.34 7.28 -12.07
N SER A 8 -13.73 8.34 -12.80
CA SER A 8 -12.96 8.93 -13.90
C SER A 8 -11.54 9.35 -13.53
N ASP A 9 -11.32 9.79 -12.29
CA ASP A 9 -10.03 10.32 -11.84
C ASP A 9 -8.99 9.19 -11.65
N TYR A 10 -9.46 7.96 -11.39
CA TYR A 10 -8.61 6.75 -11.33
C TYR A 10 -8.31 6.18 -12.71
N ASP A 11 -9.30 6.18 -13.62
CA ASP A 11 -9.11 5.71 -14.99
C ASP A 11 -8.13 6.60 -15.77
N GLU A 12 -8.08 7.90 -15.46
CA GLU A 12 -7.08 8.83 -16.02
C GLU A 12 -5.66 8.52 -15.50
N TYR A 13 -5.50 8.11 -14.25
CA TYR A 13 -4.22 7.71 -13.67
C TYR A 13 -3.63 6.45 -14.34
N LEU A 14 -4.48 5.46 -14.65
CA LEU A 14 -4.06 4.22 -15.29
C LEU A 14 -3.75 4.37 -16.79
N LYS A 15 -4.15 5.48 -17.42
CA LYS A 15 -3.94 5.73 -18.86
C LYS A 15 -2.54 6.23 -19.21
N ASP A 16 -1.81 6.82 -18.25
CA ASP A 16 -0.47 7.39 -18.49
C ASP A 16 0.65 6.34 -18.33
N ASP A 17 0.35 5.19 -17.71
CA ASP A 17 1.31 4.10 -17.55
C ASP A 17 1.22 3.12 -18.73
N ASN A 18 2.08 3.32 -19.73
CA ASN A 18 2.49 2.29 -20.68
C ASN A 18 3.24 1.15 -19.93
N LEU A 19 2.63 0.48 -18.93
CA LEU A 19 3.14 -0.64 -18.11
C LEU A 19 4.57 -0.48 -17.53
N HIS A 20 5.16 0.72 -17.62
CA HIS A 20 6.56 0.98 -17.34
C HIS A 20 6.65 1.95 -16.16
N ILE A 21 6.69 1.39 -14.96
CA ILE A 21 6.84 2.17 -13.72
C ILE A 21 8.20 2.87 -13.75
N ASN A 22 8.22 4.15 -14.11
CA ASN A 22 9.41 4.98 -14.05
C ASN A 22 9.56 5.56 -12.64
N TRP A 23 10.50 4.99 -11.88
CA TRP A 23 10.68 5.24 -10.44
C TRP A 23 11.27 6.61 -10.07
N TYR A 24 11.65 7.52 -11.01
CA TYR A 24 12.35 8.76 -10.63
C TYR A 24 11.97 9.99 -11.47
N PRO A 25 12.01 11.24 -10.91
CA PRO A 25 11.85 11.66 -9.51
C PRO A 25 10.47 12.28 -9.23
N GLY A 26 9.66 12.57 -10.25
CA GLY A 26 8.33 13.17 -10.10
C GLY A 26 7.25 12.20 -9.62
N HIS A 27 7.28 10.95 -10.11
CA HIS A 27 6.24 9.97 -9.82
C HIS A 27 6.23 9.53 -8.36
N MET A 28 7.39 9.23 -7.76
CA MET A 28 7.46 8.86 -6.33
C MET A 28 6.96 9.97 -5.41
N LYS A 29 7.35 11.22 -5.67
CA LYS A 29 6.89 12.37 -4.88
C LYS A 29 5.38 12.55 -5.00
N LYS A 30 4.84 12.52 -6.22
CA LYS A 30 3.40 12.62 -6.49
C LYS A 30 2.61 11.49 -5.80
N THR A 31 3.12 10.26 -5.84
CA THR A 31 2.50 9.11 -5.16
C THR A 31 2.53 9.28 -3.64
N LYS A 32 3.65 9.71 -3.05
CA LYS A 32 3.74 9.97 -1.60
C LYS A 32 2.73 11.04 -1.18
N GLU A 33 2.65 12.16 -1.90
CA GLU A 33 1.70 13.25 -1.63
C GLU A 33 0.24 12.79 -1.77
N LEU A 34 -0.07 12.02 -2.80
CA LEU A 34 -1.41 11.46 -3.01
C LEU A 34 -1.82 10.55 -1.86
N VAL A 35 -0.95 9.62 -1.44
CA VAL A 35 -1.21 8.73 -0.32
C VAL A 35 -1.42 9.52 0.97
N GLN A 36 -0.55 10.50 1.26
CA GLN A 36 -0.68 11.36 2.45
C GLN A 36 -1.99 12.15 2.49
N ASN A 37 -2.46 12.64 1.34
CA ASN A 37 -3.74 13.34 1.25
C ASN A 37 -4.92 12.38 1.46
N ASN A 38 -4.85 11.17 0.89
CA ASN A 38 -5.88 10.16 1.05
C ASN A 38 -5.97 9.61 2.49
N LEU A 39 -4.84 9.54 3.20
CA LEU A 39 -4.83 9.10 4.60
C LEU A 39 -5.68 9.97 5.52
N LYS A 40 -5.86 11.27 5.21
CA LYS A 40 -6.72 12.17 6.00
C LYS A 40 -8.21 11.84 5.88
N MET A 41 -8.60 11.04 4.88
CA MET A 41 -9.99 10.75 4.54
C MET A 41 -10.45 9.35 4.97
N VAL A 42 -9.57 8.56 5.58
CA VAL A 42 -9.84 7.17 5.99
C VAL A 42 -9.58 6.97 7.47
N ASP A 43 -10.28 6.04 8.11
CA ASP A 43 -10.10 5.76 9.54
C ASP A 43 -9.04 4.67 9.79
N VAL A 44 -8.86 3.76 8.83
CA VAL A 44 -7.98 2.59 8.93
C VAL A 44 -7.20 2.39 7.63
N VAL A 45 -5.96 1.91 7.74
CA VAL A 45 -5.12 1.52 6.59
C VAL A 45 -5.05 0.00 6.48
N ILE A 46 -5.17 -0.51 5.26
CA ILE A 46 -4.89 -1.92 4.95
C ILE A 46 -3.56 -1.96 4.21
N GLU A 47 -2.54 -2.54 4.84
CA GLU A 47 -1.22 -2.75 4.25
C GLU A 47 -1.15 -4.16 3.65
N LEU A 48 -1.09 -4.24 2.33
CA LEU A 48 -1.03 -5.51 1.61
C LEU A 48 0.42 -5.91 1.34
N LEU A 49 0.86 -7.02 1.94
CA LEU A 49 2.22 -7.56 1.79
C LEU A 49 2.19 -8.93 1.10
N ASP A 50 3.30 -9.34 0.49
CA ASP A 50 3.45 -10.69 -0.04
C ASP A 50 3.86 -11.64 1.09
N ALA A 51 3.03 -12.66 1.37
CA ALA A 51 3.20 -13.61 2.48
C ALA A 51 4.52 -14.39 2.44
N ARG A 52 5.17 -14.50 1.27
CA ARG A 52 6.43 -15.23 1.12
C ARG A 52 7.61 -14.43 1.67
N ILE A 53 7.54 -13.10 1.61
CA ILE A 53 8.59 -12.17 2.03
C ILE A 53 8.01 -10.90 2.67
N PRO A 54 7.22 -10.98 3.75
CA PRO A 54 6.44 -9.84 4.26
C PRO A 54 7.30 -8.61 4.54
N TYR A 55 8.39 -8.80 5.30
CA TYR A 55 9.32 -7.72 5.64
C TYR A 55 9.99 -7.09 4.41
N SER A 56 10.43 -7.88 3.43
CA SER A 56 11.10 -7.36 2.24
C SER A 56 10.15 -6.73 1.23
N SER A 57 8.88 -7.14 1.20
CA SER A 57 7.84 -6.55 0.35
C SER A 57 7.26 -5.24 0.89
N LYS A 58 7.55 -4.93 2.16
CA LYS A 58 7.12 -3.71 2.84
C LYS A 58 7.83 -2.48 2.26
N ASN A 59 7.09 -1.41 2.03
CA ASN A 59 7.69 -0.12 1.70
C ASN A 59 8.44 0.43 2.93
N PRO A 60 9.76 0.73 2.85
CA PRO A 60 10.55 1.19 4.00
C PRO A 60 10.02 2.46 4.67
N GLN A 61 9.26 3.30 3.94
CA GLN A 61 8.72 4.57 4.43
C GLN A 61 7.27 4.46 4.91
N ILE A 62 6.65 3.28 4.84
CA ILE A 62 5.20 3.16 5.12
C ILE A 62 4.83 3.51 6.56
N ASP A 63 5.70 3.20 7.52
CA ASP A 63 5.46 3.53 8.93
C ASP A 63 5.46 5.06 9.15
N GLU A 64 6.37 5.79 8.49
CA GLU A 64 6.38 7.27 8.49
C GLU A 64 5.15 7.85 7.80
N ILE A 65 4.74 7.25 6.68
CA ILE A 65 3.61 7.75 5.87
C ILE A 65 2.27 7.55 6.61
N VAL A 66 2.06 6.37 7.21
CA VAL A 66 0.80 6.02 7.89
C VAL A 66 0.70 6.65 9.28
N GLY A 67 1.83 6.81 9.97
CA GLY A 67 1.87 7.35 11.33
C GLY A 67 1.06 6.51 12.31
N ASP A 68 0.30 7.16 13.20
CA ASP A 68 -0.46 6.51 14.27
C ASP A 68 -1.83 5.96 13.85
N LYS A 69 -2.14 5.97 12.54
CA LYS A 69 -3.45 5.51 12.07
C LYS A 69 -3.57 4.00 12.26
N PRO A 70 -4.73 3.50 12.74
CA PRO A 70 -4.95 2.06 12.86
C PRO A 70 -4.66 1.34 11.54
N ARG A 71 -3.93 0.21 11.64
CA ARG A 71 -3.42 -0.51 10.48
C ARG A 71 -3.71 -2.00 10.59
N VAL A 72 -4.19 -2.58 9.50
CA VAL A 72 -4.36 -4.03 9.32
C VAL A 72 -3.36 -4.48 8.25
N VAL A 73 -2.47 -5.41 8.61
CA VAL A 73 -1.55 -6.03 7.67
C VAL A 73 -2.19 -7.28 7.07
N VAL A 74 -2.24 -7.35 5.73
CA VAL A 74 -2.78 -8.49 4.99
C VAL A 74 -1.64 -9.19 4.27
N LEU A 75 -1.37 -10.43 4.67
CA LEU A 75 -0.37 -11.29 4.04
C LEU A 75 -1.00 -12.03 2.84
N ASN A 76 -0.93 -11.42 1.67
CA ASN A 76 -1.48 -11.94 0.41
C ASN A 76 -0.64 -13.11 -0.14
N LYS A 77 -1.24 -13.96 -0.98
CA LYS A 77 -0.61 -15.17 -1.56
C LYS A 77 -0.11 -16.16 -0.50
N SER A 78 -0.86 -16.26 0.60
CA SER A 78 -0.54 -17.14 1.72
C SER A 78 -0.52 -18.62 1.32
N ASP A 79 -1.25 -19.00 0.28
CA ASP A 79 -1.22 -20.32 -0.37
C ASP A 79 0.16 -20.69 -0.93
N LEU A 80 0.97 -19.69 -1.29
CA LEU A 80 2.33 -19.88 -1.82
C LEU A 80 3.41 -19.78 -0.73
N ALA A 81 3.05 -19.42 0.51
CA ALA A 81 3.98 -19.25 1.61
C ALA A 81 4.15 -20.55 2.40
N ASN A 82 5.33 -20.75 2.99
CA ASN A 82 5.54 -21.86 3.92
C ASN A 82 4.67 -21.64 5.18
N PRO A 83 3.77 -22.57 5.57
CA PRO A 83 2.83 -22.36 6.68
C PRO A 83 3.49 -22.09 8.04
N ALA A 84 4.64 -22.71 8.31
CA ALA A 84 5.39 -22.52 9.54
C ALA A 84 6.02 -21.13 9.61
N ASN A 85 6.48 -20.59 8.47
CA ASN A 85 6.99 -19.21 8.41
C ASN A 85 5.85 -18.19 8.42
N LEU A 86 4.73 -18.48 7.75
CA LEU A 86 3.56 -17.62 7.75
C LEU A 86 3.04 -17.38 9.18
N SER A 87 2.97 -18.43 9.99
CA SER A 87 2.56 -18.32 11.40
C SER A 87 3.48 -17.40 12.22
N LYS A 88 4.79 -17.42 11.94
CA LYS A 88 5.75 -16.51 12.59
C LYS A 88 5.52 -15.06 12.18
N TRP A 89 5.20 -14.82 10.90
CA TRP A 89 4.87 -13.47 10.42
C TRP A 89 3.55 -12.96 10.99
N VAL A 90 2.53 -13.80 11.10
CA VAL A 90 1.26 -13.44 11.75
C VAL A 90 1.47 -13.05 13.22
N ASN A 91 2.40 -13.70 13.93
CA ASN A 91 2.73 -13.34 15.32
C ASN A 91 3.66 -12.13 15.46
N TYR A 92 4.39 -11.77 14.39
CA TYR A 92 5.32 -10.64 14.39
C TYR A 92 4.60 -9.30 14.23
N TYR A 93 3.54 -9.27 13.43
CA TYR A 93 2.68 -8.10 13.22
C TYR A 93 1.58 -8.00 14.28
#